data_AF-A0A7S1YWJ9-F1
#
_entry.id   AF-A0A7S1YWJ9-F1
#
_cell.length_a   1.000
_cell.length_b   1.000
_cell.length_c   1.000
_cell.angle_alpha   90.00
_cell.angle_beta   90.00
_cell.angle_gamma   90.00
#
_symmetry.space_group_name_H-M   'P 1'
#
loop_
_entity.id
_entity.type
_entity.pdbx_description
1 polymer ?
#
loop_
_entity_poly.entity_id
_entity_poly.type
_entity_poly.pdbx_seq_one_letter_code
_entity_poly.pdbx_strand_id
1 'polypeptide(L)'
;MTQQRGQLPATWSKAGKDALRAVAFQGSDIVDWITDRFGENGENHCVSDKDEEHAMALSVQRGYDSALIPIWDMFNHWNGNINTENDSIWDGNKLVIRTAWQIEEGEELYASYDSCLDCQDLDYSWGTQEILRDFGFVEFHPHRWIFEGKSMWFEVWRRDQFDEDEEYEGISIGEYLISWETEYHKFPGDEGITLLKEEVQRLERVAQEELKEQGSIPDHEWNNIKQFHEAVLLGTKLAIESAKTPSTCSSSS
;
A
#
# COMPACT_ATOMS: atom_id res chain seq x y z
N MET A 1 4.43 -11.50 22.01
CA MET A 1 3.30 -11.23 21.08
C MET A 1 3.22 -12.38 20.11
N THR A 2 2.02 -12.94 19.88
CA THR A 2 1.81 -14.04 18.94
C THR A 2 1.05 -13.50 17.74
N GLN A 3 1.76 -13.23 16.65
CA GLN A 3 1.11 -12.90 15.38
C GLN A 3 0.30 -14.13 14.93
N GLN A 4 -0.95 -13.94 14.52
CA GLN A 4 -1.79 -15.06 14.08
C GLN A 4 -1.42 -15.47 12.64
N ARG A 5 -1.81 -16.68 12.24
CA ARG A 5 -1.75 -17.09 10.82
C ARG A 5 -2.82 -16.38 10.02
N GLY A 6 -2.66 -16.32 8.70
CA GLY A 6 -3.66 -15.76 7.79
C GLY A 6 -3.76 -14.24 7.84
N GLN A 7 -2.72 -13.54 8.28
CA GLN A 7 -2.69 -12.07 8.31
C GLN A 7 -2.40 -11.51 6.91
N LEU A 8 -1.48 -12.13 6.16
CA LEU A 8 -1.14 -11.68 4.81
C LEU A 8 -2.00 -12.35 3.74
N PRO A 9 -2.36 -11.64 2.66
CA PRO A 9 -3.03 -12.18 1.48
C PRO A 9 -2.48 -13.51 0.97
N ALA A 10 -1.16 -13.67 0.97
CA ALA A 10 -0.51 -14.91 0.54
C ALA A 10 -0.80 -16.13 1.45
N THR A 11 -1.33 -15.91 2.65
CA THR A 11 -1.70 -16.94 3.62
C THR A 11 -3.21 -17.03 3.88
N TRP A 12 -4.01 -16.22 3.18
CA TRP A 12 -5.47 -16.20 3.31
C TRP A 12 -6.13 -17.48 2.79
N SER A 13 -7.40 -17.64 3.16
CA SER A 13 -8.27 -18.69 2.63
C SER A 13 -8.33 -18.66 1.10
N LYS A 14 -8.58 -19.80 0.47
CA LYS A 14 -8.75 -19.88 -1.00
C LYS A 14 -9.81 -18.90 -1.51
N ALA A 15 -10.95 -18.81 -0.81
CA ALA A 15 -12.02 -17.89 -1.17
C ALA A 15 -11.60 -16.42 -1.06
N GLY A 16 -10.86 -16.05 0.00
CA GLY A 16 -10.32 -14.70 0.16
C GLY A 16 -9.29 -14.35 -0.91
N LYS A 17 -8.41 -15.28 -1.27
CA LYS A 17 -7.46 -15.10 -2.38
C LYS A 17 -8.17 -14.90 -3.72
N ASP A 18 -9.16 -15.75 -4.02
CA ASP A 18 -9.92 -15.67 -5.27
C ASP A 18 -10.66 -14.32 -5.37
N ALA A 19 -11.28 -13.85 -4.28
CA ALA A 19 -11.93 -12.55 -4.23
C ALA A 19 -10.94 -11.36 -4.32
N LEU A 20 -9.79 -11.43 -3.65
CA LEU A 20 -8.79 -10.37 -3.74
C LEU A 20 -8.18 -10.25 -5.14
N ARG A 21 -7.94 -11.38 -5.85
CA ARG A 21 -7.51 -11.35 -7.27
C ARG A 21 -8.54 -10.67 -8.16
N ALA A 22 -9.83 -10.78 -7.85
CA ALA A 22 -10.86 -10.08 -8.60
C ALA A 22 -10.81 -8.56 -8.38
N VAL A 23 -10.26 -8.06 -7.27
CA VAL A 23 -10.12 -6.63 -7.00
C VAL A 23 -8.79 -6.07 -7.49
N ALA A 24 -7.70 -6.80 -7.30
CA ALA A 24 -6.34 -6.36 -7.64
C ALA A 24 -6.14 -6.12 -9.14
N PHE A 25 -5.05 -5.41 -9.48
CA PHE A 25 -4.69 -5.17 -10.86
C PHE A 25 -4.38 -6.49 -11.59
N GLN A 26 -4.73 -6.54 -12.87
CA GLN A 26 -4.49 -7.73 -13.68
C GLN A 26 -2.99 -8.04 -13.73
N GLY A 27 -2.64 -9.28 -13.36
CA GLY A 27 -1.25 -9.74 -13.32
C GLY A 27 -0.53 -9.50 -12.00
N SER A 28 -1.18 -8.91 -11.00
CA SER A 28 -0.64 -8.77 -9.65
C SER A 28 -0.39 -10.14 -8.98
N ASP A 29 0.74 -10.26 -8.28
CA ASP A 29 1.13 -11.44 -7.48
C ASP A 29 0.63 -11.37 -6.02
N ILE A 30 -0.30 -10.45 -5.73
CA ILE A 30 -0.73 -10.05 -4.37
C ILE A 30 -1.04 -11.20 -3.40
N VAL A 31 -1.51 -12.36 -3.89
CA VAL A 31 -1.86 -13.53 -3.05
C VAL A 31 -1.02 -14.78 -3.30
N ASP A 32 -0.12 -14.74 -4.29
CA ASP A 32 0.58 -15.93 -4.78
C ASP A 32 2.10 -15.84 -4.62
N TRP A 33 2.66 -14.66 -4.32
CA TRP A 33 4.10 -14.41 -4.23
C TRP A 33 4.87 -15.39 -3.33
N ILE A 34 4.32 -15.82 -2.17
CA ILE A 34 5.01 -16.82 -1.32
C ILE A 34 5.14 -18.15 -2.07
N THR A 35 4.04 -18.63 -2.66
CA THR A 35 4.03 -19.92 -3.34
C THR A 35 4.87 -19.87 -4.62
N ASP A 36 4.76 -18.79 -5.39
CA ASP A 36 5.44 -18.62 -6.66
C ASP A 36 6.96 -18.43 -6.49
N ARG A 37 7.41 -17.73 -5.44
CA ARG A 37 8.84 -17.46 -5.21
C ARG A 37 9.52 -18.50 -4.33
N PHE A 38 8.83 -19.00 -3.29
CA PHE A 38 9.44 -19.81 -2.24
C PHE A 38 8.87 -21.22 -2.13
N GLY A 39 7.72 -21.52 -2.75
CA GLY A 39 7.10 -22.84 -2.71
C GLY A 39 7.92 -23.93 -3.41
N GLU A 40 7.44 -25.18 -3.34
CA GLU A 40 8.12 -26.35 -3.93
C GLU A 40 8.44 -26.23 -5.42
N ASN A 41 7.69 -25.43 -6.17
CA ASN A 41 7.92 -25.18 -7.60
C ASN A 41 8.43 -23.74 -7.88
N GLY A 42 8.66 -22.95 -6.83
CA GLY A 42 9.13 -21.57 -6.93
C GLY A 42 10.65 -21.48 -7.05
N GLU A 43 11.16 -20.28 -7.29
CA GLU A 43 12.57 -20.04 -7.61
C GLU A 43 13.56 -20.52 -6.52
N ASN A 44 13.16 -20.38 -5.25
CA ASN A 44 14.05 -20.63 -4.10
C ASN A 44 13.81 -21.97 -3.39
N HIS A 45 12.68 -22.64 -3.65
CA HIS A 45 12.32 -23.96 -3.11
C HIS A 45 12.55 -24.12 -1.59
N CYS A 46 12.15 -23.14 -0.77
CA CYS A 46 12.48 -23.09 0.66
C CYS A 46 11.28 -23.06 1.61
N VAL A 47 10.06 -23.11 1.09
CA VAL A 47 8.80 -23.24 1.84
C VAL A 47 8.07 -24.49 1.40
N SER A 48 7.97 -25.46 2.29
CA SER A 48 7.39 -26.79 2.07
C SER A 48 6.19 -27.10 2.95
N ASP A 49 6.00 -26.35 4.06
CA ASP A 49 4.87 -26.54 4.96
C ASP A 49 4.24 -25.22 5.47
N LYS A 50 3.19 -25.35 6.30
CA LYS A 50 2.41 -24.22 6.84
C LYS A 50 3.11 -23.46 7.96
N ASP A 51 4.15 -24.01 8.56
CA ASP A 51 4.93 -23.33 9.59
C ASP A 51 6.03 -22.49 8.92
N GLU A 52 6.67 -23.02 7.87
CA GLU A 52 7.59 -22.29 7.00
C GLU A 52 6.89 -21.15 6.25
N GLU A 53 5.69 -21.37 5.70
CA GLU A 53 4.86 -20.32 5.08
C GLU A 53 4.54 -19.20 6.08
N HIS A 54 4.22 -19.57 7.32
CA HIS A 54 3.96 -18.59 8.37
C HIS A 54 5.22 -17.84 8.78
N ALA A 55 6.36 -18.51 8.93
CA ALA A 55 7.63 -17.88 9.24
C ALA A 55 8.03 -16.88 8.14
N MET A 56 7.87 -17.23 6.86
CA MET A 56 8.11 -16.34 5.73
C MET A 56 7.18 -15.12 5.77
N ALA A 57 5.88 -15.32 6.01
CA ALA A 57 4.95 -14.21 6.15
C ALA A 57 5.33 -13.26 7.30
N LEU A 58 5.81 -13.79 8.43
CA LEU A 58 6.30 -12.97 9.54
C LEU A 58 7.56 -12.19 9.17
N SER A 59 8.49 -12.83 8.47
CA SER A 59 9.72 -12.18 8.01
C SER A 59 9.43 -11.03 7.08
N VAL A 60 8.46 -11.15 6.16
CA VAL A 60 8.08 -10.03 5.27
C VAL A 60 7.32 -8.94 6.01
N GLN A 61 6.35 -9.31 6.86
CA GLN A 61 5.51 -8.34 7.56
C GLN A 61 6.24 -7.53 8.63
N ARG A 62 7.29 -8.09 9.25
CA ARG A 62 7.99 -7.48 10.40
C ARG A 62 9.47 -7.23 10.15
N GLY A 63 10.02 -7.78 9.06
CA GLY A 63 11.41 -7.59 8.69
C GLY A 63 11.66 -6.16 8.26
N TYR A 64 12.79 -5.63 8.69
CA TYR A 64 13.39 -4.42 8.17
C TYR A 64 14.54 -4.85 7.26
N ASP A 65 14.24 -4.96 5.97
CA ASP A 65 15.12 -5.51 4.92
C ASP A 65 15.65 -6.92 5.27
N SER A 66 16.77 -6.99 6.00
CA SER A 66 17.46 -8.23 6.35
C SER A 66 17.43 -8.59 7.84
N ALA A 67 16.76 -7.78 8.68
CA ALA A 67 16.75 -7.96 10.14
C ALA A 67 15.34 -7.89 10.75
N LEU A 68 15.10 -8.68 11.80
CA LEU A 68 13.96 -8.45 12.70
C LEU A 68 14.45 -7.61 13.87
N ILE A 69 13.88 -6.42 14.02
CA ILE A 69 14.32 -5.44 15.01
C ILE A 69 13.23 -5.32 16.08
N PRO A 70 13.40 -5.95 17.26
CA PRO A 70 12.41 -5.86 18.33
C PRO A 70 12.15 -4.41 18.70
N ILE A 71 10.91 -4.10 19.08
CA ILE A 71 10.43 -2.76 19.43
C ILE A 71 10.18 -1.91 18.19
N TRP A 72 11.09 -1.87 17.22
CA TRP A 72 10.83 -1.20 15.94
C TRP A 72 9.69 -1.87 15.16
N ASP A 73 9.66 -3.19 15.18
CA ASP A 73 8.59 -4.01 14.59
C ASP A 73 7.19 -3.76 15.18
N MET A 74 7.10 -2.99 16.26
CA MET A 74 5.85 -2.61 16.92
C MET A 74 5.27 -1.28 16.46
N PHE A 75 6.03 -0.46 15.72
CA PHE A 75 5.56 0.82 15.20
C PHE A 75 4.61 0.55 14.04
N ASN A 76 3.46 1.20 14.02
CA ASN A 76 2.51 1.07 12.93
C ASN A 76 2.88 1.97 11.76
N HIS A 77 2.39 1.60 10.59
CA HIS A 77 2.57 2.36 9.36
C HIS A 77 1.58 3.52 9.28
N TRP A 78 2.07 4.73 8.96
CA TRP A 78 1.21 5.81 8.47
C TRP A 78 2.00 6.87 7.69
N ASN A 79 1.90 6.83 6.36
CA ASN A 79 2.56 7.79 5.47
C ASN A 79 2.13 9.26 5.65
N GLY A 80 0.90 9.51 6.10
CA GLY A 80 0.37 10.85 6.35
C GLY A 80 0.69 11.44 7.73
N ASN A 81 1.36 10.71 8.63
CA ASN A 81 1.67 11.19 9.99
C ASN A 81 2.95 10.53 10.54
N ILE A 82 4.01 10.48 9.72
CA ILE A 82 5.28 9.84 10.10
C ILE A 82 5.97 10.67 11.17
N ASN A 83 5.86 10.27 12.43
CA ASN A 83 6.37 11.06 13.56
C ASN A 83 7.66 10.49 14.17
N THR A 84 8.32 9.59 13.44
CA THR A 84 9.59 8.97 13.83
C THR A 84 10.63 9.09 12.73
N GLU A 85 11.90 9.15 13.15
CA GLU A 85 13.06 9.08 12.28
C GLU A 85 14.04 8.03 12.84
N ASN A 86 14.80 7.38 11.96
CA ASN A 86 15.78 6.39 12.37
C ASN A 86 17.11 6.53 11.63
N ASP A 87 18.19 6.15 12.32
CA ASP A 87 19.50 5.98 11.68
C ASP A 87 19.53 4.72 10.82
N SER A 88 20.53 4.61 9.95
CA SER A 88 20.75 3.40 9.17
C SER A 88 21.05 2.20 10.08
N ILE A 89 20.48 1.04 9.79
CA ILE A 89 20.86 -0.22 10.48
C ILE A 89 22.30 -0.65 10.17
N TRP A 90 22.91 -0.07 9.13
CA TRP A 90 24.24 -0.40 8.64
C TRP A 90 25.36 0.46 9.24
N ASP A 91 25.02 1.52 9.98
CA ASP A 91 25.98 2.47 10.60
C ASP A 91 26.71 1.94 11.85
N GLY A 92 26.59 0.63 12.12
CA GLY A 92 27.63 -0.15 12.79
C GLY A 92 27.66 -0.15 14.32
N ASN A 93 26.75 0.51 15.03
CA ASN A 93 26.71 0.41 16.51
C ASN A 93 25.33 0.20 17.14
N LYS A 94 24.26 0.75 16.56
CA LYS A 94 22.86 0.58 17.02
C LYS A 94 21.89 1.30 16.08
N LEU A 95 20.67 0.78 15.95
CA LEU A 95 19.53 1.55 15.46
C LEU A 95 19.15 2.58 16.53
N VAL A 96 19.09 3.86 16.17
CA VAL A 96 18.53 4.91 17.02
C VAL A 96 17.27 5.40 16.35
N ILE A 97 16.17 5.38 17.11
CA ILE A 97 14.87 5.92 16.71
C ILE A 97 14.62 7.17 17.54
N ARG A 98 14.19 8.24 16.89
CA ARG A 98 13.85 9.52 17.51
C ARG A 98 12.48 9.94 17.03
N THR A 99 11.84 10.83 17.78
CA THR A 99 10.62 11.47 17.30
C THR A 99 11.00 12.62 16.37
N ALA A 100 10.33 12.74 15.23
CA ALA A 100 10.55 13.83 14.29
C ALA A 100 10.04 15.18 14.85
N TRP A 101 9.07 15.12 15.76
CA TRP A 101 8.50 16.27 16.47
C TRP A 101 8.09 15.92 17.91
N GLN A 102 7.48 16.88 18.59
CA GLN A 102 6.94 16.68 19.94
C GLN A 102 5.71 15.77 19.89
N ILE A 103 5.72 14.71 20.69
CA ILE A 103 4.63 13.74 20.82
C ILE A 103 3.92 13.95 22.15
N GLU A 104 2.60 14.11 22.12
CA GLU A 104 1.78 14.32 23.31
C GLU A 104 1.47 12.99 24.02
N GLU A 105 1.08 13.08 25.30
CA GLU A 105 0.71 11.89 26.08
C GLU A 105 -0.49 11.17 25.45
N GLY A 106 -0.29 9.90 25.10
CA GLY A 106 -1.31 9.05 24.49
C GLY A 106 -1.32 9.07 22.96
N GLU A 107 -0.47 9.89 22.33
CA GLU A 107 -0.25 9.80 20.89
C GLU A 107 0.55 8.55 20.52
N GLU A 108 0.21 7.98 19.38
CA GLU A 108 0.87 6.80 18.84
C GLU A 108 2.10 7.17 18.01
N LEU A 109 3.13 6.33 18.06
CA LEU A 109 4.32 6.49 17.23
C LEU A 109 4.15 5.74 15.92
N TYR A 110 4.32 6.45 14.81
CA TYR A 110 4.18 5.96 13.45
C TYR A 110 5.50 6.02 12.71
N ALA A 111 5.74 5.00 11.89
CA ALA A 111 6.81 4.96 10.91
C ALA A 111 6.21 4.82 9.50
N SER A 112 7.03 4.99 8.48
CA SER A 112 6.70 4.55 7.13
C SER A 112 7.35 3.19 6.86
N TYR A 113 6.64 2.33 6.13
CA TYR A 113 7.14 0.99 5.76
C TYR A 113 7.74 0.99 4.35
N ASP A 114 7.37 1.96 3.52
CA ASP A 114 7.78 2.11 2.13
C ASP A 114 8.69 3.33 1.89
N SER A 115 8.83 4.23 2.88
CA SER A 115 9.73 5.40 2.84
C SER A 115 10.90 5.25 3.82
N CYS A 116 11.50 4.06 3.92
CA CYS A 116 12.55 3.78 4.90
C CYS A 116 13.97 4.06 4.36
N LEU A 117 14.86 4.52 5.25
CA LEU A 117 16.22 4.96 4.89
C LEU A 117 17.10 3.87 4.25
N ASP A 118 16.93 2.61 4.68
CA ASP A 118 17.76 1.47 4.23
C ASP A 118 17.01 0.49 3.32
N CYS A 119 15.79 0.85 2.92
CA CYS A 119 14.96 0.01 2.07
C CYS A 119 15.49 0.11 0.65
N GLN A 120 16.40 -0.78 0.27
CA GLN A 120 16.91 -0.83 -1.09
C GLN A 120 15.75 -1.09 -2.07
N ASP A 121 15.60 -0.21 -3.07
CA ASP A 121 14.71 -0.33 -4.23
C ASP A 121 13.19 -0.37 -3.95
N LEU A 122 12.73 -0.10 -2.71
CA LEU A 122 11.29 -0.13 -2.37
C LEU A 122 10.58 1.19 -2.70
N ASP A 123 11.29 2.30 -2.64
CA ASP A 123 10.78 3.67 -2.78
C ASP A 123 10.11 3.95 -4.13
N TYR A 124 10.55 3.30 -5.21
CA TYR A 124 10.02 3.56 -6.56
C TYR A 124 8.93 2.59 -7.03
N SER A 125 8.68 1.49 -6.30
CA SER A 125 7.80 0.41 -6.77
C SER A 125 6.74 -0.04 -5.77
N TRP A 126 6.75 0.49 -4.55
CA TRP A 126 5.74 0.17 -3.54
C TRP A 126 4.64 1.22 -3.46
N GLY A 127 3.40 0.74 -3.53
CA GLY A 127 2.22 1.52 -3.15
C GLY A 127 1.24 0.72 -2.30
N THR A 128 -0.01 1.17 -2.26
CA THR A 128 -1.07 0.61 -1.43
C THR A 128 -1.30 -0.89 -1.68
N GLN A 129 -1.07 -1.36 -2.91
CA GLN A 129 -1.19 -2.79 -3.23
C GLN A 129 -0.12 -3.62 -2.54
N GLU A 130 1.13 -3.16 -2.55
CA GLU A 130 2.27 -3.81 -1.92
C GLU A 130 2.15 -3.74 -0.40
N ILE A 131 1.63 -2.64 0.15
CA ILE A 131 1.31 -2.56 1.58
C ILE A 131 0.29 -3.64 1.98
N LEU A 132 -0.77 -3.83 1.19
CA LEU A 132 -1.72 -4.91 1.44
C LEU A 132 -1.08 -6.30 1.27
N ARG A 133 -0.29 -6.50 0.22
CA ARG A 133 0.40 -7.77 -0.10
C ARG A 133 1.28 -8.23 1.06
N ASP A 134 2.09 -7.31 1.59
CA ASP A 134 3.22 -7.61 2.46
C ASP A 134 2.90 -7.39 3.95
N PHE A 135 1.92 -6.54 4.27
CA PHE A 135 1.55 -6.24 5.65
C PHE A 135 0.10 -6.58 6.02
N GLY A 136 -0.76 -6.88 5.04
CA GLY A 136 -2.10 -7.40 5.29
C GLY A 136 -3.13 -6.36 5.76
N PHE A 137 -2.91 -5.08 5.44
CA PHE A 137 -3.88 -4.01 5.67
C PHE A 137 -3.88 -3.02 4.50
N VAL A 138 -4.93 -2.20 4.41
CA VAL A 138 -4.97 -1.07 3.48
C VAL A 138 -4.53 0.16 4.27
N GLU A 139 -3.48 0.84 3.81
CA GLU A 139 -2.91 1.99 4.52
C GLU A 139 -3.93 3.13 4.70
N PHE A 140 -3.66 4.03 5.65
CA PHE A 140 -4.32 5.33 5.67
C PHE A 140 -3.81 6.18 4.51
N HIS A 141 -4.49 7.29 4.21
CA HIS A 141 -3.97 8.21 3.20
C HIS A 141 -2.59 8.78 3.64
N PRO A 142 -1.69 9.07 2.68
CA PRO A 142 -1.90 8.95 1.23
C PRO A 142 -1.99 7.50 0.72
N HIS A 143 -2.85 7.26 -0.27
CA HIS A 143 -2.85 5.99 -1.00
C HIS A 143 -2.03 6.14 -2.27
N ARG A 144 -0.98 5.35 -2.41
CA ARG A 144 -0.09 5.37 -3.56
C ARG A 144 -0.48 4.29 -4.57
N TRP A 145 -0.67 4.69 -5.83
CA TRP A 145 -1.06 3.78 -6.91
C TRP A 145 -0.04 3.78 -8.03
N ILE A 146 0.55 2.61 -8.28
CA ILE A 146 1.60 2.41 -9.29
C ILE A 146 1.10 1.44 -10.35
N PHE A 147 1.05 1.91 -11.60
CA PHE A 147 0.73 1.10 -12.77
C PHE A 147 2.01 0.95 -13.60
N GLU A 148 2.96 0.12 -13.13
CA GLU A 148 4.30 -0.01 -13.72
C GLU A 148 4.28 -0.26 -15.23
N GLY A 149 3.47 -1.23 -15.68
CA GLY A 149 3.31 -1.59 -17.09
C GLY A 149 2.69 -0.49 -17.96
N LYS A 150 2.29 0.63 -17.37
CA LYS A 150 1.72 1.81 -18.02
C LYS A 150 2.47 3.10 -17.69
N SER A 151 3.51 3.03 -16.86
CA SER A 151 4.28 4.18 -16.39
C SER A 151 3.40 5.31 -15.84
N MET A 152 2.33 4.95 -15.12
CA MET A 152 1.47 5.91 -14.41
C MET A 152 1.61 5.71 -12.91
N TRP A 153 1.80 6.80 -12.18
CA TRP A 153 1.88 6.80 -10.73
C TRP A 153 1.23 8.07 -10.20
N PHE A 154 0.34 7.89 -9.23
CA PHE A 154 -0.26 8.98 -8.48
C PHE A 154 -0.49 8.59 -7.02
N GLU A 155 -0.66 9.61 -6.19
CA GLU A 155 -1.04 9.47 -4.78
C GLU A 155 -2.36 10.18 -4.52
N VAL A 156 -3.18 9.57 -3.66
CA VAL A 156 -4.46 10.12 -3.20
C VAL A 156 -4.27 10.60 -1.77
N TRP A 157 -4.25 11.90 -1.59
CA TRP A 157 -4.14 12.54 -0.30
C TRP A 157 -5.51 12.99 0.21
N ARG A 158 -5.69 13.05 1.53
CA ARG A 158 -6.91 13.59 2.15
C ARG A 158 -6.59 14.86 2.92
N ARG A 159 -7.37 15.93 2.73
CA ARG A 159 -7.02 17.26 3.24
C ARG A 159 -6.84 17.34 4.76
N ASP A 160 -7.54 16.49 5.51
CA ASP A 160 -7.49 16.45 6.98
C ASP A 160 -6.19 15.84 7.54
N GLN A 161 -5.24 15.48 6.69
CA GLN A 161 -3.93 14.93 7.08
C GLN A 161 -2.76 15.88 6.82
N PHE A 162 -2.99 17.05 6.24
CA PHE A 162 -1.95 18.06 6.05
C PHE A 162 -1.99 19.06 7.20
N ASP A 163 -0.82 19.55 7.60
CA ASP A 163 -0.73 20.69 8.49
C ASP A 163 -1.42 21.92 7.87
N GLU A 164 -1.97 22.78 8.73
CA GLU A 164 -2.68 24.01 8.31
C GLU A 164 -1.77 24.96 7.51
N ASP A 165 -0.45 24.79 7.65
CA ASP A 165 0.58 25.67 7.08
C ASP A 165 0.97 25.33 5.61
N GLU A 166 0.51 24.18 5.06
CA GLU A 166 0.73 23.89 3.64
C GLU A 166 -0.33 24.58 2.75
N GLU A 167 0.17 25.35 1.76
CA GLU A 167 -0.58 26.25 0.89
C GLU A 167 -1.44 25.49 -0.15
N TYR A 168 -2.41 24.69 0.31
CA TYR A 168 -3.46 24.12 -0.54
C TYR A 168 -4.68 25.04 -0.53
N GLU A 169 -4.53 26.23 -1.11
CA GLU A 169 -5.65 27.16 -1.28
C GLU A 169 -6.77 26.50 -2.12
N GLY A 170 -7.97 26.40 -1.54
CA GLY A 170 -9.18 25.96 -2.26
C GLY A 170 -9.59 24.51 -2.07
N ILE A 171 -8.91 23.72 -1.24
CA ILE A 171 -9.33 22.35 -0.87
C ILE A 171 -9.95 22.37 0.53
N SER A 172 -11.19 21.90 0.63
CA SER A 172 -11.94 21.82 1.89
C SER A 172 -11.52 20.61 2.73
N ILE A 173 -11.66 20.70 4.05
CA ILE A 173 -11.44 19.57 4.96
C ILE A 173 -12.30 18.37 4.51
N GLY A 174 -11.67 17.20 4.38
CA GLY A 174 -12.30 15.97 3.93
C GLY A 174 -12.33 15.78 2.41
N GLU A 175 -11.90 16.75 1.61
CA GLU A 175 -11.68 16.57 0.17
C GLU A 175 -10.36 15.83 -0.09
N TYR A 176 -10.25 15.30 -1.31
CA TYR A 176 -9.09 14.53 -1.78
C TYR A 176 -8.27 15.34 -2.78
N LEU A 177 -6.96 15.16 -2.72
CA LEU A 177 -5.99 15.71 -3.67
C LEU A 177 -5.30 14.56 -4.41
N ILE A 178 -5.11 14.72 -5.72
CA ILE A 178 -4.27 13.82 -6.51
C ILE A 178 -2.94 14.49 -6.78
N SER A 179 -1.87 13.85 -6.32
CA SER A 179 -0.50 14.19 -6.71
C SER A 179 -0.04 13.20 -7.78
N TRP A 180 0.42 13.71 -8.93
CA TRP A 180 0.97 12.87 -9.99
C TRP A 180 2.50 12.87 -9.88
N GLU A 181 3.09 11.68 -9.84
CA GLU A 181 4.53 11.56 -9.98
C GLU A 181 4.89 11.75 -11.47
N THR A 182 5.70 12.76 -11.78
CA THR A 182 6.01 13.15 -13.17
C THR A 182 7.51 13.26 -13.46
N GLU A 183 8.36 13.14 -12.45
CA GLU A 183 9.81 13.15 -12.63
C GLU A 183 10.26 11.92 -13.44
N TYR A 184 9.69 10.76 -13.11
CA TYR A 184 10.02 9.48 -13.74
C TYR A 184 8.87 8.88 -14.57
N HIS A 185 7.66 9.42 -14.42
CA HIS A 185 6.44 8.85 -14.97
C HIS A 185 5.67 9.84 -15.83
N LYS A 186 4.74 9.32 -16.64
CA LYS A 186 3.96 10.13 -17.55
C LYS A 186 2.62 10.46 -16.92
N PHE A 187 2.26 11.74 -16.95
CA PHE A 187 0.87 12.15 -16.80
C PHE A 187 0.00 11.35 -17.78
N PRO A 188 -1.17 10.85 -17.36
CA PRO A 188 -1.97 9.95 -18.20
C PRO A 188 -2.46 10.69 -19.45
N GLY A 189 -2.02 10.23 -20.62
CA GLY A 189 -2.64 10.60 -21.88
C GLY A 189 -4.01 9.93 -22.06
N ASP A 190 -4.62 10.09 -23.24
CA ASP A 190 -5.93 9.51 -23.55
C ASP A 190 -5.99 7.98 -23.35
N GLU A 191 -4.92 7.27 -23.68
CA GLU A 191 -4.80 5.83 -23.45
C GLU A 191 -4.82 5.47 -21.96
N GLY A 192 -4.09 6.23 -21.13
CA GLY A 192 -4.06 6.06 -19.67
C GLY A 192 -5.43 6.34 -19.05
N ILE A 193 -6.08 7.43 -19.46
CA ILE A 193 -7.45 7.76 -19.01
C ILE A 193 -8.45 6.68 -19.44
N THR A 194 -8.31 6.12 -20.64
CA THR A 194 -9.16 5.03 -21.13
C THR A 194 -9.00 3.79 -20.26
N LEU A 195 -7.75 3.41 -19.95
CA LEU A 195 -7.45 2.30 -19.05
C LEU A 195 -8.06 2.51 -17.66
N LEU A 196 -7.90 3.68 -17.06
CA LEU A 196 -8.48 3.97 -15.74
C LEU A 196 -10.02 3.88 -15.77
N LYS A 197 -10.68 4.30 -16.86
CA LYS A 197 -12.14 4.17 -17.01
C LYS A 197 -12.57 2.70 -17.12
N GLU A 198 -11.83 1.91 -17.90
CA GLU A 198 -12.07 0.46 -18.00
C GLU A 198 -11.91 -0.22 -16.64
N GLU A 199 -10.92 0.23 -15.86
CA GLU A 199 -10.66 -0.27 -14.51
C GLU A 199 -11.79 0.10 -13.53
N VAL A 200 -12.30 1.34 -13.56
CA VAL A 200 -13.50 1.72 -12.79
C VAL A 200 -14.68 0.82 -13.13
N GLN A 201 -14.95 0.59 -14.42
CA GLN A 201 -16.06 -0.28 -14.84
C GLN A 201 -15.85 -1.73 -14.38
N ARG A 202 -14.60 -2.22 -14.40
CA ARG A 202 -14.25 -3.55 -13.90
C ARG A 202 -14.51 -3.66 -12.40
N LEU A 203 -14.00 -2.72 -11.62
CA LEU A 203 -14.19 -2.67 -10.16
C LEU A 203 -15.66 -2.53 -9.77
N GLU A 204 -16.45 -1.76 -10.53
CA GLU A 204 -17.90 -1.66 -10.31
C GLU A 204 -18.62 -2.99 -10.57
N ARG A 205 -18.22 -3.76 -11.60
CA ARG A 205 -18.76 -5.11 -11.82
C ARG A 205 -18.35 -6.07 -10.70
N VAL A 206 -17.08 -6.05 -10.30
CA VAL A 206 -16.56 -6.87 -9.18
C VAL A 206 -17.37 -6.63 -7.91
N ALA A 207 -17.74 -5.38 -7.62
CA ALA A 207 -18.59 -5.04 -6.48
C ALA A 207 -19.98 -5.72 -6.54
N GLN A 208 -20.57 -5.82 -7.72
CA GLN A 208 -21.92 -6.36 -7.94
C GLN A 208 -21.95 -7.89 -8.05
N GLU A 209 -20.85 -8.49 -8.53
CA GLU A 209 -20.76 -9.91 -8.86
C GLU A 209 -20.02 -10.67 -7.76
N GLU A 210 -18.76 -10.32 -7.52
CA GLU A 210 -17.84 -11.06 -6.63
C GLU A 210 -17.94 -10.61 -5.17
N LEU A 211 -18.11 -9.30 -4.93
CA LEU A 211 -18.16 -8.74 -3.57
C LEU A 211 -19.59 -8.56 -3.03
N LYS A 212 -20.58 -9.19 -3.67
CA LYS A 212 -21.99 -9.07 -3.29
C LYS A 212 -22.29 -9.71 -1.93
N GLU A 213 -21.66 -10.84 -1.65
CA GLU A 213 -21.82 -11.57 -0.39
C GLU A 213 -20.48 -12.14 0.06
N GLN A 214 -20.27 -12.16 1.38
CA GLN A 214 -19.01 -12.62 1.97
C GLN A 214 -18.77 -14.13 1.80
N GLY A 215 -19.84 -14.93 1.74
CA GLY A 215 -19.75 -16.38 1.60
C GLY A 215 -18.94 -17.04 2.72
N SER A 216 -17.90 -17.79 2.36
CA SER A 216 -17.00 -18.49 3.29
C SER A 216 -15.72 -17.71 3.64
N ILE A 217 -15.61 -16.45 3.22
CA ILE A 217 -14.42 -15.63 3.47
C ILE A 217 -14.43 -15.17 4.93
N PRO A 218 -13.36 -15.37 5.71
CA PRO A 218 -13.24 -14.84 7.07
C PRO A 218 -13.43 -13.32 7.14
N ASP A 219 -13.99 -12.82 8.25
CA ASP A 219 -14.34 -11.39 8.40
C ASP A 219 -13.15 -10.45 8.17
N HIS A 220 -11.95 -10.79 8.64
CA HIS A 220 -10.78 -9.95 8.50
C HIS A 220 -10.31 -9.87 7.03
N GLU A 221 -10.29 -10.99 6.32
CA GLU A 221 -9.97 -11.03 4.88
C GLU A 221 -11.01 -10.21 4.10
N TRP A 222 -12.30 -10.43 4.38
CA TRP A 222 -13.39 -9.74 3.69
C TRP A 222 -13.37 -8.22 3.90
N ASN A 223 -13.12 -7.78 5.13
CA ASN A 223 -13.05 -6.36 5.45
C ASN A 223 -11.86 -5.69 4.75
N ASN A 224 -10.69 -6.34 4.71
CA ASN A 224 -9.54 -5.82 3.96
C ASN A 224 -9.81 -5.78 2.45
N ILE A 225 -10.45 -6.80 1.88
CA ILE A 225 -10.81 -6.83 0.45
C ILE A 225 -11.74 -5.67 0.10
N LYS A 226 -12.77 -5.41 0.92
CA LYS A 226 -13.68 -4.28 0.70
C LYS A 226 -12.98 -2.93 0.86
N GLN A 227 -12.17 -2.75 1.89
CA GLN A 227 -11.40 -1.52 2.08
C GLN A 227 -10.47 -1.27 0.89
N PHE A 228 -9.83 -2.32 0.37
CA PHE A 228 -8.92 -2.20 -0.77
C PHE A 228 -9.69 -1.88 -2.05
N HIS A 229 -10.84 -2.53 -2.27
CA HIS A 229 -11.75 -2.23 -3.37
C HIS A 229 -12.22 -0.78 -3.35
N GLU A 230 -12.66 -0.28 -2.19
CA GLU A 230 -13.10 1.10 -2.01
C GLU A 230 -11.95 2.08 -2.29
N ALA A 231 -10.76 1.81 -1.76
CA ALA A 231 -9.56 2.62 -1.96
C ALA A 231 -9.16 2.72 -3.43
N VAL A 232 -9.03 1.59 -4.14
CA VAL A 232 -8.62 1.57 -5.55
C VAL A 232 -9.69 2.20 -6.45
N LEU A 233 -10.98 1.95 -6.17
CA LEU A 233 -12.08 2.56 -6.93
C LEU A 233 -12.11 4.08 -6.76
N LEU A 234 -11.97 4.57 -5.52
CA LEU A 234 -11.89 6.00 -5.22
C LEU A 234 -10.70 6.65 -5.91
N GLY A 235 -9.49 6.09 -5.71
CA GLY A 235 -8.27 6.63 -6.28
C GLY A 235 -8.32 6.67 -7.81
N THR A 236 -8.81 5.61 -8.46
CA THR A 236 -8.96 5.57 -9.92
C THR A 236 -9.96 6.63 -10.43
N LYS A 237 -11.08 6.84 -9.73
CA LYS A 237 -12.07 7.87 -10.09
C LYS A 237 -11.49 9.28 -9.97
N LEU A 238 -10.81 9.57 -8.86
CA LEU A 238 -10.16 10.86 -8.62
C LEU A 238 -9.02 11.12 -9.63
N ALA A 239 -8.24 10.09 -9.97
CA ALA A 239 -7.21 10.19 -11.01
C ALA A 239 -7.82 10.59 -12.37
N ILE A 240 -8.92 9.96 -12.79
CA ILE A 240 -9.64 10.35 -14.03
C ILE A 240 -10.13 11.79 -13.99
N GLU A 241 -10.62 12.25 -12.83
CA GLU A 241 -11.11 13.62 -12.66
C GLU A 241 -9.97 14.64 -12.73
N SER A 242 -8.91 14.41 -11.96
CA SER A 242 -7.72 15.27 -11.96
C SER A 242 -7.09 15.36 -13.34
N ALA A 243 -7.10 14.28 -14.14
CA ALA A 243 -6.56 14.26 -15.48
C ALA A 243 -7.35 15.12 -16.49
N LYS A 244 -8.63 15.43 -16.21
CA LYS A 244 -9.48 16.25 -17.09
C LYS A 244 -9.34 17.74 -16.85
N THR A 245 -8.92 18.11 -15.65
CA THR A 245 -8.71 19.51 -15.26
C THR A 245 -7.25 19.81 -15.55
N PRO A 246 -6.91 20.53 -16.64
CA PRO A 246 -5.53 20.90 -16.91
C PRO A 246 -5.03 21.64 -15.67
N SER A 247 -4.02 21.10 -14.98
CA SER A 247 -3.45 21.77 -13.83
C SER A 247 -2.96 23.13 -14.30
N THR A 248 -3.61 24.20 -13.84
CA THR A 248 -3.14 25.56 -14.03
C THR A 248 -1.92 25.86 -13.14
N CYS A 249 -1.34 24.84 -12.50
CA CYS A 249 -0.08 24.90 -11.80
C CYS A 249 1.03 25.19 -12.81
N SER A 250 1.19 26.48 -13.05
CA SER A 250 2.29 27.12 -13.74
C SER A 250 3.60 26.48 -13.30
N SER A 251 4.33 25.95 -14.27
CA SER A 251 5.76 25.66 -14.14
C SER A 251 6.46 26.96 -13.72
N SER A 252 6.68 27.15 -12.42
CA SER A 252 7.67 28.09 -11.91
C SER A 252 9.04 27.48 -12.21
N SER A 253 9.55 27.87 -13.39
CA SER A 253 10.92 27.68 -13.84
C SER A 253 11.93 28.42 -12.98
#